data_AF-A0A924NU11-F1
#
_entry.id   AF-A0A924NU11-F1
#
_cell.length_a   1.000
_cell.length_b   1.000
_cell.length_c   1.000
_cell.angle_alpha   90.00
_cell.angle_beta   90.00
_cell.angle_gamma   90.00
#
_symmetry.space_group_name_H-M   'P 1'
#
loop_
_entity.id
_entity.type
_entity.pdbx_description
1 polymer ?
#
loop_
_entity_poly.entity_id
_entity_poly.type
_entity_poly.pdbx_seq_one_letter_code
_entity_poly.pdbx_strand_id
1 'polypeptide(L)' 'MRKNLSAALVSAMMLLTSGHAVADAKNPKIGFSIDDLRVERWSRDRDYFVAAATQLGAKVFVQSADASEQ' A
#
# COMPACT_ATOMS: atom_id res chain seq x y z
N MET A 1 36.16 -4.08 -20.95
CA MET A 1 35.90 -5.11 -19.91
C MET A 1 35.72 -4.54 -18.50
N ARG A 2 36.56 -3.59 -18.04
CA ARG A 2 36.47 -3.01 -16.67
C ARG A 2 35.15 -2.27 -16.36
N LYS A 3 34.61 -1.47 -17.30
CA LYS A 3 33.31 -0.76 -17.13
C LYS A 3 32.11 -1.71 -16.94
N ASN A 4 32.11 -2.84 -17.66
CA ASN A 4 31.04 -3.83 -17.59
C ASN A 4 31.10 -4.63 -16.28
N LEU A 5 32.31 -4.83 -15.74
CA LEU A 5 32.52 -5.49 -14.46
C LEU A 5 32.03 -4.61 -13.29
N SER A 6 32.30 -3.29 -13.33
CA SER A 6 31.77 -2.34 -12.35
C SER A 6 30.24 -2.28 -12.37
N ALA A 7 29.61 -2.27 -13.55
CA ALA A 7 28.16 -2.27 -13.67
C ALA A 7 27.51 -3.56 -13.13
N ALA A 8 28.14 -4.71 -13.36
CA ALA A 8 27.68 -6.00 -12.82
C ALA A 8 27.76 -6.04 -11.28
N LEU A 9 28.81 -5.48 -10.69
CA LEU A 9 28.98 -5.38 -9.24
C LEU A 9 27.94 -4.47 -8.57
N VAL A 10 27.62 -3.32 -9.17
CA VAL A 10 26.58 -2.40 -8.65
C VAL A 10 25.20 -3.04 -8.71
N SER A 11 24.89 -3.74 -9.82
CA SER A 11 23.61 -4.44 -9.99
C SER A 11 23.46 -5.61 -9.00
N ALA A 12 24.53 -6.39 -8.78
CA ALA A 12 24.56 -7.44 -7.76
C ALA A 12 24.38 -6.89 -6.33
N MET A 13 24.98 -5.74 -6.02
CA MET A 13 24.84 -5.06 -4.73
C MET A 13 23.40 -4.54 -4.50
N MET A 14 22.72 -4.07 -5.56
CA MET A 14 21.31 -3.67 -5.49
C MET A 14 20.38 -4.87 -5.23
N LEU A 15 20.67 -6.02 -5.83
CA LEU A 15 19.91 -7.25 -5.56
C LEU A 15 20.05 -7.72 -4.11
N LEU A 16 21.24 -7.60 -3.52
CA LEU A 16 21.52 -7.98 -2.13
C LEU A 16 20.94 -7.02 -1.07
N THR A 17 20.57 -5.79 -1.47
CA THR A 17 19.95 -4.79 -0.58
C THR A 17 18.43 -4.73 -0.71
N SER A 18 17.85 -5.65 -1.49
CA SER A 18 16.40 -5.85 -1.57
C SER A 18 15.90 -6.43 -0.25
N GLY A 19 15.72 -5.57 0.76
CA GLY A 19 15.09 -5.95 2.01
C GLY A 19 13.71 -6.52 1.71
N HIS A 20 13.47 -7.77 2.11
CA HIS A 20 12.14 -8.36 2.02
C HIS A 20 11.19 -7.45 2.80
N ALA A 21 10.08 -7.04 2.17
CA ALA A 21 9.05 -6.27 2.87
C ALA A 21 8.49 -7.15 4.00
N VAL A 22 8.91 -6.89 5.23
CA VAL A 22 8.40 -7.61 6.40
C VAL A 22 7.08 -6.98 6.79
N ALA A 23 6.02 -7.77 6.78
CA ALA A 23 4.72 -7.33 7.26
C ALA A 23 4.78 -7.10 8.78
N ASP A 24 4.35 -5.93 9.23
CA ASP A 24 4.16 -5.67 10.66
C ASP A 24 2.83 -6.29 11.10
N ALA A 25 2.90 -7.45 11.74
CA ALA A 25 1.72 -8.16 12.24
C ALA A 25 1.00 -7.41 13.38
N LYS A 26 1.68 -6.49 14.08
CA LYS A 26 1.09 -5.71 15.17
C LYS A 26 0.41 -4.44 14.66
N ASN A 27 0.95 -3.82 13.60
CA ASN A 27 0.39 -2.61 13.01
C ASN A 27 0.17 -2.80 11.50
N PRO A 28 -0.83 -3.61 11.10
CA PRO A 28 -1.08 -3.91 9.70
C PRO A 28 -1.45 -2.64 8.92
N LYS A 29 -1.00 -2.56 7.67
CA LYS A 29 -1.39 -1.51 6.72
C LYS A 29 -2.44 -2.08 5.78
N ILE A 30 -3.58 -1.41 5.65
CA ILE A 30 -4.71 -1.85 4.84
C ILE A 30 -4.95 -0.82 3.74
N GLY A 31 -4.88 -1.25 2.48
CA GLY A 31 -5.35 -0.45 1.35
C GLY A 31 -6.83 -0.73 1.12
N PHE A 32 -7.64 0.32 1.01
CA PHE A 32 -9.07 0.22 0.78
C PHE A 32 -9.48 1.10 -0.40
N SER A 33 -9.80 0.44 -1.53
CA SER A 33 -10.29 1.10 -2.74
C SER A 33 -11.80 0.97 -2.84
N ILE A 34 -12.50 2.07 -3.08
CA ILE A 34 -13.96 2.13 -3.19
C ILE A 34 -14.38 3.03 -4.34
N ASP A 35 -15.50 2.73 -4.97
CA ASP A 35 -15.92 3.26 -6.27
C ASP A 35 -16.06 4.81 -6.31
N ASP A 36 -17.02 5.41 -5.61
CA ASP A 36 -17.20 6.88 -5.50
C ASP A 36 -17.43 7.35 -4.06
N LEU A 37 -16.55 8.21 -3.56
CA LEU A 37 -16.62 8.74 -2.20
C LEU A 37 -17.80 9.70 -1.96
N ARG A 38 -18.55 10.09 -2.99
CA ARG A 38 -19.67 11.05 -2.91
C ARG A 38 -20.97 10.47 -2.38
N VAL A 39 -21.19 9.15 -2.47
CA VAL A 39 -22.43 8.52 -2.01
C VAL A 39 -22.39 8.34 -0.48
N GLU A 40 -23.40 8.87 0.22
CA GLU A 40 -23.46 8.88 1.69
C GLU A 40 -23.34 7.49 2.32
N ARG A 41 -23.95 6.47 1.67
CA ARG A 41 -23.83 5.06 2.08
C ARG A 41 -22.38 4.60 2.16
N TRP A 42 -21.61 4.84 1.11
CA TRP A 42 -20.22 4.40 1.01
C TRP A 42 -19.32 5.19 1.95
N SER A 43 -19.63 6.47 2.17
CA SER A 43 -18.96 7.25 3.20
C SER A 43 -19.17 6.66 4.60
N ARG A 44 -20.39 6.31 4.97
CA ARG A 44 -20.68 5.71 6.28
C ARG A 44 -19.99 4.37 6.49
N ASP A 45 -20.08 3.47 5.50
CA ASP A 45 -19.50 2.13 5.60
C ASP A 45 -17.96 2.20 5.63
N ARG A 46 -17.37 3.13 4.86
CA ARG A 46 -15.93 3.44 4.92
C ARG A 46 -15.51 3.92 6.30
N ASP A 47 -16.19 4.92 6.84
CA ASP A 47 -15.79 5.54 8.11
C ASP A 47 -15.93 4.53 9.27
N TYR A 48 -16.97 3.69 9.25
CA TYR A 48 -17.13 2.59 10.19
C TYR A 48 -15.96 1.59 10.11
N PHE A 49 -15.59 1.16 8.89
CA PHE A 49 -14.47 0.25 8.68
C PHE A 49 -13.14 0.84 9.17
N VAL A 50 -12.85 2.09 8.81
CA VAL A 50 -11.63 2.79 9.21
C VAL A 50 -11.53 2.88 10.73
N ALA A 51 -12.61 3.29 11.40
CA ALA A 51 -12.65 3.40 12.86
C ALA A 51 -12.36 2.06 13.55
N ALA A 52 -13.05 0.99 13.11
CA ALA A 52 -12.86 -0.35 13.68
C ALA A 52 -11.43 -0.87 13.46
N ALA A 53 -10.88 -0.71 12.25
CA ALA A 53 -9.53 -1.15 11.93
C ALA A 53 -8.47 -0.36 12.73
N THR A 54 -8.64 0.95 12.88
CA THR A 54 -7.74 1.78 13.68
C THR A 54 -7.79 1.42 15.16
N GLN A 55 -8.97 1.10 15.72
CA GLN A 55 -9.08 0.61 17.09
C GLN A 55 -8.31 -0.69 17.33
N LEU A 56 -8.15 -1.52 16.28
CA LEU A 56 -7.37 -2.75 16.31
C LEU A 56 -5.88 -2.56 15.98
N GLY A 57 -5.41 -1.32 15.82
CA GLY A 57 -3.99 -0.98 15.56
C GLY A 57 -3.62 -0.92 14.07
N ALA A 58 -4.58 -1.03 13.16
CA ALA A 58 -4.30 -0.94 11.73
C ALA A 58 -4.22 0.51 11.24
N LYS A 59 -3.42 0.74 10.18
CA LYS A 59 -3.43 1.98 9.40
C LYS A 59 -4.14 1.75 8.07
N VAL A 60 -5.27 2.43 7.86
CA VAL A 60 -6.06 2.32 6.63
C VAL A 60 -5.72 3.47 5.68
N PHE A 61 -5.51 3.14 4.41
CA PHE A 61 -5.36 4.09 3.31
C PHE A 61 -6.57 3.93 2.39
N VAL A 62 -7.42 4.95 2.36
CA VAL A 62 -8.60 4.96 1.48
C VAL A 62 -8.26 5.65 0.18
N GLN A 63 -8.61 5.03 -0.93
CA GLN A 63 -8.53 5.60 -2.26
C GLN A 63 -9.87 5.46 -2.98
N SER A 64 -10.21 6.47 -3.77
CA SER A 64 -11.23 6.34 -4.81
C SER A 64 -10.71 5.36 -5.88
N ALA A 65 -11.57 4.45 -6.35
CA ALA A 65 -11.26 3.63 -7.52
C ALA A 65 -11.38 4.44 -8.83
N ASP A 66 -11.73 5.72 -8.71
CA ASP A 66 -11.95 6.67 -9.80
C ASP A 66 -12.93 6.08 -10.82
N ALA A 67 -14.12 5.74 -10.32
CA ALA A 67 -15.24 5.23 -11.09
C ALA A 67 -15.35 5.97 -12.44
N SER A 68 -14.83 5.35 -13.50
CA SER A 68 -15.03 5.78 -14.87
C SER A 68 -16.42 5.28 -15.28
N GLU A 69 -17.47 5.80 -14.64
CA GLU A 69 -18.80 5.70 -15.23
C GLU A 69 -18.79 6.58 -16.49
N GLN A 70 -18.76 5.93 -17.66
CA GLN A 70 -19.00 6.59 -18.94
C GLN A 70 -20.44 7.08 -19.05
#